data_AF-A0A139D2Y1-F1
#
_entry.id   AF-A0A139D2Y1-F1
#
_cell.length_a   1.000
_cell.length_b   1.000
_cell.length_c   1.000
_cell.angle_alpha   90.00
_cell.angle_beta   90.00
_cell.angle_gamma   90.00
#
_symmetry.space_group_name_H-M   'P 1'
#
loop_
_entity.id
_entity.type
_entity.pdbx_description
1 polymer ?
#
loop_
_entity_poly.entity_id
_entity_poly.type
_entity_poly.pdbx_seq_one_letter_code
_entity_poly.pdbx_strand_id
1 'polypeptide(L)'
;MISLSSARNLVEEVIGEELPVIYMDLTLQDWIRKGVISRIKVDSGTALYPDIVSAEILTAIILREKYSLEEIASARRCLELEGSHPNQITEEDIIRFINCSKLLVDKKLVAKLSLNNIDSLEKIKELIDDLVKEKQHLEVVGDYLSEFLKAGKKLRKVQKNKDYVS
;
A
#
# COMPACT_ATOMS: atom_id res chain seq x y z
N MET A 1 18.42 -5.32 -3.41
CA MET A 1 18.06 -4.08 -4.13
C MET A 1 17.91 -4.42 -5.60
N ILE A 2 17.03 -3.70 -6.31
CA ILE A 2 16.61 -4.01 -7.69
C ILE A 2 16.55 -2.73 -8.54
N SER A 3 16.74 -2.81 -9.86
CA SER A 3 16.46 -1.70 -10.78
C SER A 3 14.94 -1.60 -11.07
N LEU A 4 14.43 -0.42 -11.48
CA LEU A 4 13.01 -0.30 -11.85
C LEU A 4 12.64 -1.21 -13.03
N SER A 5 13.52 -1.32 -14.02
CA SER A 5 13.30 -2.22 -15.17
C SER A 5 13.22 -3.68 -14.72
N SER A 6 14.11 -4.12 -13.82
CA SER A 6 14.05 -5.49 -13.29
C SER A 6 12.81 -5.71 -12.42
N ALA A 7 12.38 -4.71 -11.65
CA ALA A 7 11.16 -4.77 -10.86
C ALA A 7 9.91 -4.89 -11.76
N ARG A 8 9.85 -4.08 -12.83
CA ARG A 8 8.80 -4.10 -13.83
C ARG A 8 8.71 -5.45 -14.54
N ASN A 9 9.82 -5.99 -15.03
CA ASN A 9 9.84 -7.29 -15.71
C ASN A 9 9.31 -8.41 -14.80
N LEU A 10 9.66 -8.37 -13.50
CA LEU A 10 9.18 -9.35 -12.54
C LEU A 10 7.65 -9.23 -12.31
N VAL A 11 7.10 -8.01 -12.39
CA VAL A 11 5.65 -7.78 -12.30
C VAL A 11 4.94 -8.27 -13.56
N GLU A 12 5.47 -7.98 -14.74
CA GLU A 12 4.96 -8.48 -16.04
C GLU A 12 4.90 -10.00 -16.06
N GLU A 13 5.96 -10.68 -15.59
CA GLU A 13 5.98 -12.14 -15.47
C GLU A 13 4.90 -12.70 -14.53
N VAL A 14 4.58 -12.00 -13.43
CA VAL A 14 3.52 -12.42 -12.50
C VAL A 14 2.13 -12.19 -13.08
N ILE A 15 1.94 -11.12 -13.84
CA ILE A 15 0.68 -10.80 -14.50
C ILE A 15 0.45 -11.73 -15.72
N GLY A 16 1.53 -12.18 -16.37
CA GLY A 16 1.47 -13.01 -17.57
C GLY A 16 1.21 -12.23 -18.86
N GLU A 17 1.22 -10.89 -18.78
CA GLU A 17 1.00 -9.97 -19.89
C GLU A 17 1.97 -8.79 -19.78
N GLU A 18 2.32 -8.17 -20.90
CA GLU A 18 3.08 -6.92 -20.90
C GLU A 18 2.25 -5.82 -20.24
N LEU A 19 2.88 -5.05 -19.34
CA LEU A 19 2.21 -3.93 -18.73
C LEU A 19 1.89 -2.88 -19.81
N PRO A 20 0.70 -2.27 -19.77
CA PRO A 20 0.36 -1.18 -20.68
C PRO A 20 1.46 -0.13 -20.74
N VAL A 21 1.67 0.47 -21.93
CA VAL A 21 2.71 1.49 -22.21
C VAL A 21 2.67 2.66 -21.21
N ILE A 22 1.53 2.87 -20.54
CA ILE A 22 1.35 3.87 -19.50
C ILE A 22 2.20 3.57 -18.25
N TYR A 23 2.62 2.34 -17.99
CA TYR A 23 3.42 1.94 -16.81
C TYR A 23 4.93 1.81 -17.12
N MET A 24 5.45 2.67 -17.99
CA MET A 24 6.89 2.82 -18.22
C MET A 24 7.63 3.43 -17.01
N ASP A 25 8.95 3.38 -17.03
CA ASP A 25 9.84 3.89 -15.97
C ASP A 25 9.54 5.35 -15.56
N LEU A 26 9.13 6.20 -16.51
CA LEU A 26 8.67 7.58 -16.24
C LEU A 26 7.45 7.63 -15.30
N THR A 27 6.48 6.74 -15.50
CA THR A 27 5.29 6.65 -14.65
C THR A 27 5.62 6.07 -13.30
N LEU A 28 6.54 5.10 -13.24
CA LEU A 28 7.03 4.55 -11.97
C LEU A 28 7.82 5.61 -11.19
N GLN A 29 8.59 6.48 -11.87
CA GLN A 29 9.19 7.67 -11.26
C GLN A 29 8.16 8.64 -10.70
N ASP A 30 7.04 8.86 -11.40
CA ASP A 30 5.95 9.67 -10.86
C ASP A 30 5.25 9.00 -9.66
N TRP A 31 5.16 7.67 -9.65
CA TRP A 31 4.65 6.92 -8.50
C TRP A 31 5.56 7.07 -7.27
N ILE A 32 6.87 7.11 -7.47
CA ILE A 32 7.84 7.40 -6.42
C ILE A 32 7.62 8.81 -5.85
N ARG A 33 7.46 9.81 -6.72
CA ARG A 33 7.20 11.20 -6.31
C ARG A 33 5.90 11.31 -5.51
N LYS A 34 4.88 10.56 -5.91
CA LYS A 34 3.57 10.48 -5.22
C LYS A 34 3.58 9.60 -3.97
N GLY A 35 4.68 8.90 -3.68
CA GLY A 35 4.79 8.00 -2.53
C GLY A 35 3.96 6.72 -2.65
N VAL A 36 3.60 6.31 -3.87
CA VAL A 36 2.88 5.07 -4.19
C VAL A 36 3.83 3.86 -4.10
N ILE A 37 5.10 4.05 -4.44
CA ILE A 37 6.16 3.04 -4.32
C ILE A 37 7.41 3.65 -3.66
N SER A 38 8.30 2.81 -3.15
CA SER A 38 9.47 3.23 -2.39
C SER A 38 10.47 4.04 -3.20
N ARG A 39 11.13 4.98 -2.52
CA ARG A 39 12.14 5.86 -3.10
C ARG A 39 13.46 5.13 -3.40
N ILE A 40 14.25 5.75 -4.27
CA ILE A 40 15.61 5.34 -4.65
C ILE A 40 16.53 5.35 -3.42
N LYS A 41 17.39 4.35 -3.31
CA LYS A 41 18.68 4.45 -2.61
C LYS A 41 19.77 4.52 -3.68
N VAL A 42 20.56 5.60 -3.67
CA VAL A 42 21.68 5.75 -4.61
C VAL A 42 22.85 4.93 -4.07
N ASP A 43 23.30 3.98 -4.87
CA ASP A 43 24.53 3.23 -4.60
C ASP A 43 25.44 3.39 -5.82
N SER A 44 26.68 3.83 -5.59
CA SER A 44 27.72 3.96 -6.63
C SER A 44 27.28 4.63 -7.95
N GLY A 45 26.40 5.64 -7.89
CA GLY A 45 25.92 6.37 -9.06
C GLY A 45 24.79 5.69 -9.85
N THR A 46 24.35 4.50 -9.40
CA THR A 46 23.21 3.78 -9.98
C THR A 46 21.98 3.96 -9.08
N ALA A 47 20.84 4.25 -9.70
CA ALA A 47 19.56 4.31 -8.99
C ALA A 47 19.07 2.89 -8.69
N LEU A 48 19.18 2.49 -7.42
CA LEU A 48 18.69 1.20 -6.95
C LEU A 48 17.48 1.38 -6.04
N TYR A 49 16.62 0.38 -6.06
CA TYR A 49 15.35 0.39 -5.36
C TYR A 49 15.30 -0.75 -4.34
N PRO A 50 14.55 -0.57 -3.25
CA PRO A 50 14.24 -1.67 -2.34
C PRO A 50 13.59 -2.84 -3.08
N ASP A 51 13.90 -4.07 -2.68
CA ASP A 51 13.34 -5.27 -3.33
C ASP A 51 11.81 -5.36 -3.21
N ILE A 52 11.23 -4.64 -2.25
CA ILE A 52 9.78 -4.52 -2.08
C ILE A 52 9.09 -3.76 -3.22
N VAL A 53 9.83 -2.99 -4.02
CA VAL A 53 9.24 -2.15 -5.08
C VAL A 53 8.46 -2.98 -6.09
N SER A 54 8.90 -4.19 -6.42
CA SER A 54 8.13 -5.08 -7.30
C SER A 54 6.77 -5.45 -6.71
N ALA A 55 6.70 -5.66 -5.39
CA ALA A 55 5.44 -5.92 -4.69
C ALA A 55 4.57 -4.66 -4.64
N GLU A 56 5.15 -3.50 -4.34
CA GLU A 56 4.42 -2.22 -4.32
C GLU A 56 3.83 -1.87 -5.68
N ILE A 57 4.59 -2.09 -6.77
CA ILE A 57 4.11 -1.88 -8.14
C ILE A 57 2.93 -2.80 -8.43
N LEU A 58 3.06 -4.11 -8.19
CA LEU A 58 1.98 -5.08 -8.44
C LEU A 58 0.74 -4.76 -7.60
N THR A 59 0.91 -4.42 -6.33
CA THR A 59 -0.17 -4.01 -5.44
C THR A 59 -0.87 -2.75 -5.92
N ALA A 60 -0.12 -1.72 -6.30
CA ALA A 60 -0.68 -0.47 -6.79
C ALA A 60 -1.44 -0.65 -8.11
N ILE A 61 -0.98 -1.54 -8.99
CA ILE A 61 -1.68 -1.87 -10.25
C ILE A 61 -3.03 -2.53 -9.95
N ILE A 62 -3.06 -3.54 -9.08
CA ILE A 62 -4.30 -4.25 -8.71
C ILE A 62 -5.29 -3.29 -8.03
N LEU A 63 -4.83 -2.48 -7.08
CA LEU A 63 -5.71 -1.59 -6.32
C LEU A 63 -6.22 -0.40 -7.14
N ARG A 64 -5.55 -0.06 -8.25
CA ARG A 64 -5.95 1.07 -9.11
C ARG A 64 -7.31 0.88 -9.78
N GLU A 65 -7.82 -0.34 -9.85
CA GLU A 65 -9.17 -0.64 -10.34
C GLU A 65 -10.25 -0.12 -9.40
N LYS A 66 -9.93 0.04 -8.11
CA LYS A 66 -10.87 0.39 -7.04
C LYS A 66 -10.56 1.72 -6.36
N TYR A 67 -9.29 2.11 -6.31
CA TYR A 67 -8.81 3.26 -5.54
C TYR A 67 -7.92 4.20 -6.35
N SER A 68 -7.92 5.47 -5.97
CA SER A 68 -7.01 6.47 -6.52
C SER A 68 -5.57 6.23 -6.04
N LEU A 69 -4.59 6.75 -6.79
CA LEU A 69 -3.19 6.69 -6.38
C LEU A 69 -2.92 7.41 -5.04
N GLU A 70 -3.69 8.45 -4.73
CA GLU A 70 -3.54 9.20 -3.49
C GLU A 70 -3.97 8.37 -2.29
N GLU A 71 -5.07 7.62 -2.41
CA GLU A 71 -5.55 6.69 -1.39
C GLU A 71 -4.54 5.55 -1.19
N ILE A 72 -4.01 4.98 -2.28
CA ILE A 72 -2.98 3.93 -2.21
C ILE A 72 -1.70 4.45 -1.53
N ALA A 73 -1.23 5.65 -1.88
CA ALA A 73 -0.06 6.26 -1.26
C ALA A 73 -0.31 6.59 0.23
N SER A 74 -1.54 6.99 0.59
CA SER A 74 -1.91 7.20 1.99
C SER A 74 -1.91 5.90 2.77
N ALA A 75 -2.45 4.82 2.20
CA ALA A 75 -2.46 3.50 2.82
C ALA A 75 -1.05 2.95 3.04
N ARG A 76 -0.19 3.06 2.03
CA ARG A 76 1.24 2.70 2.13
C ARG A 76 1.95 3.47 3.25
N ARG A 77 1.71 4.78 3.36
CA ARG A 77 2.28 5.63 4.43
C ARG A 77 1.79 5.21 5.81
N CYS A 78 0.51 4.84 5.94
CA CYS A 78 -0.05 4.37 7.21
C CYS A 78 0.65 3.10 7.73
N LEU A 79 1.12 2.25 6.81
CA LEU A 79 1.86 1.02 7.12
C LEU A 79 3.38 1.21 7.21
N GLU A 80 3.87 2.46 7.11
CA GLU A 80 5.30 2.81 7.28
C GLU A 80 6.28 1.88 6.55
N LEU A 81 5.91 1.45 5.34
CA LEU A 81 6.76 0.58 4.53
C LEU A 81 8.00 1.35 4.05
N GLU A 82 9.05 1.38 4.87
CA GLU A 82 10.33 2.03 4.56
C GLU A 82 11.32 1.03 3.98
N GLY A 83 11.13 0.67 2.71
CA GLY A 83 11.88 -0.29 1.88
C GLY A 83 13.31 -0.66 2.30
N SER A 84 13.43 -1.53 3.30
CA SER A 84 14.69 -2.04 3.83
C SER A 84 14.75 -3.57 3.80
N HIS A 85 13.61 -4.27 3.82
CA HIS A 85 13.59 -5.74 3.84
C HIS A 85 12.53 -6.36 2.90
N PRO A 86 12.83 -7.46 2.18
CA PRO A 86 11.86 -8.14 1.30
C PRO A 86 10.62 -8.74 1.99
N ASN A 87 10.63 -8.82 3.33
CA ASN A 87 9.55 -9.34 4.18
C ASN A 87 9.05 -8.29 5.19
N GLN A 88 9.00 -7.01 4.78
CA GLN A 88 8.92 -5.89 5.72
C GLN A 88 7.58 -5.65 6.41
N ILE A 89 6.49 -6.31 6.03
CA ILE A 89 5.30 -6.26 6.89
C ILE A 89 5.65 -7.05 8.14
N THR A 90 5.94 -6.31 9.20
CA THR A 90 6.26 -6.84 10.51
C THR A 90 4.98 -7.22 11.24
N GLU A 91 5.11 -8.02 12.30
CA GLU A 91 4.00 -8.20 13.24
C GLU A 91 3.54 -6.86 13.82
N GLU A 92 4.46 -5.90 14.00
CA GLU A 92 4.15 -4.55 14.50
C GLU A 92 3.22 -3.78 13.55
N ASP A 93 3.39 -3.89 12.23
CA ASP A 93 2.53 -3.24 11.23
C ASP A 93 1.11 -3.84 11.24
N ILE A 94 1.01 -5.15 11.40
CA ILE A 94 -0.27 -5.86 11.53
C ILE A 94 -0.95 -5.47 12.84
N ILE A 95 -0.21 -5.44 13.95
CA ILE A 95 -0.70 -5.00 15.26
C ILE A 95 -1.17 -3.55 15.19
N ARG A 96 -0.43 -2.66 14.52
CA ARG A 96 -0.80 -1.26 14.32
C ARG A 96 -2.11 -1.13 13.53
N PHE A 97 -2.28 -1.88 12.44
CA PHE A 97 -3.54 -1.88 11.69
C PHE A 97 -4.72 -2.38 12.55
N ILE A 98 -4.53 -3.47 13.30
CA ILE A 98 -5.54 -3.99 14.23
C ILE A 98 -5.90 -2.93 15.29
N ASN A 99 -4.90 -2.24 15.83
CA ASN A 99 -5.11 -1.18 16.82
C ASN A 99 -5.86 0.01 16.23
N CYS A 100 -5.55 0.43 14.99
CA CYS A 100 -6.31 1.48 14.31
C CYS A 100 -7.77 1.09 14.10
N SER A 101 -8.03 -0.17 13.75
CA SER A 101 -9.39 -0.70 13.62
C SER A 101 -10.15 -0.70 14.96
N LYS A 102 -9.48 -1.05 16.05
CA LYS A 102 -10.05 -0.97 17.41
C LYS A 102 -10.35 0.46 17.82
N LEU A 103 -9.43 1.39 17.57
CA LEU A 103 -9.62 2.82 17.86
C LEU A 103 -10.85 3.39 17.13
N LEU A 104 -11.11 2.97 15.89
CA LEU A 104 -12.33 3.37 15.18
C LEU A 104 -13.61 2.84 15.87
N VAL A 105 -13.57 1.60 16.40
CA VAL A 105 -14.69 1.04 17.17
C VAL A 105 -14.91 1.83 18.45
N ASP A 106 -13.84 2.17 19.16
CA ASP A 106 -13.91 2.97 20.38
C ASP A 106 -14.45 4.37 20.10
N LYS A 107 -13.99 5.03 19.02
CA LYS A 107 -14.52 6.33 18.58
C LYS A 107 -16.02 6.27 18.26
N LYS A 108 -16.50 5.21 17.60
CA LYS A 108 -17.94 5.01 17.34
C LYS A 108 -18.72 4.89 18.64
N LEU A 109 -18.19 4.17 19.63
CA LEU A 109 -18.82 4.02 20.94
C LEU A 109 -18.89 5.36 21.68
N VAL A 110 -17.78 6.11 21.72
CA VAL A 110 -17.71 7.44 22.35
C VAL A 110 -18.68 8.41 21.67
N ALA A 111 -18.71 8.43 20.34
CA ALA A 111 -19.66 9.27 19.60
C ALA A 111 -21.10 8.92 19.97
N LYS A 112 -21.45 7.62 20.01
CA LYS A 112 -22.79 7.14 20.42
C LYS A 112 -23.17 7.57 21.84
N LEU A 113 -22.23 7.48 22.78
CA LEU A 113 -22.44 7.88 24.19
C LEU A 113 -22.57 9.40 24.35
N SER A 114 -21.91 10.17 23.47
CA SER A 114 -21.91 11.63 23.50
C SER A 114 -23.11 12.25 22.78
N LEU A 115 -23.92 11.47 22.04
CA LEU A 115 -25.08 11.97 21.28
C LEU A 115 -26.05 12.80 22.12
N ASN A 116 -26.25 12.44 23.39
CA ASN A 116 -27.16 13.15 24.31
C ASN A 116 -26.67 14.55 24.70
N ASN A 117 -25.39 14.87 24.45
CA ASN A 117 -24.73 16.12 24.81
C ASN A 117 -24.36 16.98 23.57
N ILE A 118 -24.87 16.63 22.38
CA ILE A 118 -24.60 17.38 21.15
C ILE A 118 -25.78 18.29 20.83
N ASP A 119 -25.50 19.59 20.81
CA ASP A 119 -26.53 20.64 20.76
C ASP A 119 -27.06 20.97 19.35
N SER A 120 -26.56 20.31 18.29
CA SER A 120 -26.92 20.63 16.90
C SER A 120 -26.80 19.42 15.98
N LEU A 121 -27.70 19.33 15.00
CA LEU A 121 -27.68 18.31 13.95
C LEU A 121 -26.41 18.40 13.09
N GLU A 122 -25.87 19.60 12.86
CA GLU A 122 -24.66 19.84 12.09
C GLU A 122 -23.46 19.12 12.70
N LYS A 123 -23.22 19.27 14.01
CA LYS A 123 -22.16 18.54 14.73
C LYS A 123 -22.33 17.02 14.65
N ILE A 124 -23.57 16.51 14.64
CA ILE A 124 -23.84 15.07 14.47
C ILE A 124 -23.43 14.63 13.07
N LYS A 125 -23.73 15.42 12.03
CA LYS A 125 -23.32 15.13 10.65
C LYS A 125 -21.80 15.14 10.49
N GLU A 126 -21.12 16.14 11.04
CA GLU A 126 -19.64 16.22 11.00
C GLU A 126 -19.00 14.97 11.63
N LEU A 127 -19.47 14.55 12.80
CA LEU A 127 -18.98 13.33 13.47
C LEU A 127 -19.25 12.07 12.65
N ILE A 128 -20.42 11.97 12.00
CA ILE A 128 -20.73 10.84 11.11
C ILE A 128 -19.78 10.84 9.91
N ASP A 129 -19.60 11.99 9.26
CA ASP A 129 -18.76 12.12 8.08
C ASP A 129 -17.29 11.79 8.40
N ASP A 130 -16.79 12.21 9.55
CA ASP A 130 -15.45 11.88 10.02
C ASP A 130 -15.29 10.37 10.28
N LEU A 131 -16.27 9.74 10.94
CA LEU A 131 -16.25 8.29 11.16
C LEU A 131 -16.35 7.50 9.86
N VAL A 132 -17.10 8.00 8.86
CA VAL A 132 -17.21 7.39 7.54
C VAL A 132 -15.88 7.50 6.80
N LYS A 133 -15.25 8.68 6.78
CA LYS A 133 -13.93 8.88 6.16
C LYS A 133 -12.87 8.00 6.80
N GLU A 134 -12.83 7.90 8.12
CA GLU A 134 -11.86 7.07 8.83
C GLU A 134 -12.08 5.58 8.54
N LYS A 135 -13.35 5.13 8.47
CA LYS A 135 -13.69 3.77 8.05
C LYS A 135 -13.20 3.48 6.63
N GLN A 136 -13.49 4.38 5.68
CA GLN A 136 -13.06 4.23 4.29
C GLN A 136 -11.53 4.15 4.21
N HIS A 137 -10.82 5.02 4.93
CA HIS A 137 -9.36 4.99 4.96
C HIS A 137 -8.82 3.63 5.45
N LEU A 138 -9.38 3.08 6.53
CA LEU A 138 -8.99 1.76 7.04
C LEU A 138 -9.32 0.62 6.06
N GLU A 139 -10.40 0.72 5.30
CA GLU A 139 -10.72 -0.24 4.24
C GLU A 139 -9.62 -0.23 3.15
N VAL A 140 -9.16 0.96 2.71
CA VAL A 140 -8.05 1.06 1.75
C VAL A 140 -6.76 0.45 2.34
N VAL A 141 -6.44 0.74 3.61
CA VAL A 141 -5.24 0.19 4.28
C VAL A 141 -5.31 -1.33 4.36
N GLY A 142 -6.48 -1.89 4.71
CA GLY A 142 -6.70 -3.33 4.79
C GLY A 142 -6.56 -4.03 3.43
N ASP A 143 -7.17 -3.45 2.39
CA ASP A 143 -7.05 -3.96 1.01
C ASP A 143 -5.60 -3.88 0.53
N TYR A 144 -4.90 -2.77 0.84
CA TYR A 144 -3.47 -2.61 0.54
C TYR A 144 -2.63 -3.71 1.18
N LEU A 145 -2.80 -3.92 2.49
CA LEU A 145 -2.04 -4.93 3.23
C LEU A 145 -2.27 -6.34 2.66
N SER A 146 -3.53 -6.67 2.37
CA SER A 146 -3.93 -7.95 1.79
C SER A 146 -3.29 -8.19 0.43
N GLU A 147 -3.40 -7.22 -0.49
CA GLU A 147 -2.85 -7.35 -1.84
C GLU A 147 -1.32 -7.30 -1.84
N PHE A 148 -0.69 -6.54 -0.95
CA PHE A 148 0.76 -6.54 -0.78
C PHE A 148 1.30 -7.90 -0.33
N LEU A 149 0.66 -8.53 0.65
CA LEU A 149 1.06 -9.88 1.09
C LEU A 149 0.87 -10.93 -0.01
N LYS A 150 -0.22 -10.83 -0.80
CA LYS A 150 -0.45 -11.71 -1.95
C LYS A 150 0.60 -11.49 -3.05
N ALA A 151 0.87 -10.24 -3.41
CA ALA A 151 1.88 -9.86 -4.39
C ALA A 151 3.26 -10.42 -3.99
N GLY A 152 3.68 -10.22 -2.74
CA GLY A 152 4.95 -10.74 -2.23
C GLY A 152 5.05 -12.27 -2.25
N LYS A 153 3.94 -13.00 -2.09
CA LYS A 153 3.91 -14.46 -2.25
C LYS A 153 4.04 -14.89 -3.71
N LYS A 154 3.37 -14.20 -4.64
CA LYS A 154 3.43 -14.49 -6.08
C LYS A 154 4.84 -14.25 -6.62
N LEU A 155 5.43 -13.10 -6.32
CA LEU A 155 6.78 -12.73 -6.77
C LEU A 155 7.84 -13.74 -6.30
N ARG A 156 7.77 -14.18 -5.04
CA ARG A 156 8.67 -15.21 -4.50
C ARG A 156 8.58 -16.55 -5.22
N LYS A 157 7.40 -16.94 -5.72
CA LYS A 157 7.24 -18.19 -6.49
C LYS A 157 7.95 -18.10 -7.84
N VAL A 158 7.81 -16.97 -8.54
CA VAL A 158 8.49 -16.74 -9.82
C VAL A 158 10.01 -16.70 -9.65
N GLN A 159 10.50 -16.01 -8.61
CA GLN A 159 11.94 -15.96 -8.31
C GLN A 159 12.52 -17.34 -7.99
N LYS A 160 11.86 -18.14 -7.14
CA LYS A 160 12.31 -19.51 -6.84
C LYS A 160 12.36 -20.41 -8.06
N ASN A 161 11.43 -20.25 -9.00
CA ASN A 161 11.46 -21.03 -10.24
C ASN A 161 12.64 -20.65 -11.14
N LYS A 162 13.18 -19.42 -11.04
CA LYS A 162 14.38 -19.00 -11.77
C LYS A 162 15.66 -19.54 -11.15
N ASP A 163 15.75 -19.55 -9.81
CA ASP A 163 16.90 -20.11 -9.08
C ASP A 163 17.05 -21.62 -9.27
N TYR A 164 15.96 -22.33 -9.61
CA TYR A 164 15.98 -23.77 -9.91
C TYR A 164 16.35 -24.11 -11.36
N VAL A 165 16.33 -23.14 -12.27
CA VAL A 165 16.58 -23.32 -13.72
C VAL A 165 17.95 -22.76 -14.14
N SER A 166 18.62 -22.02 -13.25
CA SER A 166 19.99 -21.51 -13.42
C SER A 166 21.03 -22.45 -12.79
#